data_AF-A0A382DU58-F1
#
_entry.id   AF-A0A382DU58-F1
#
_cell.length_a   1.000
_cell.length_b   1.000
_cell.length_c   1.000
_cell.angle_alpha   90.00
_cell.angle_beta   90.00
_cell.angle_gamma   90.00
#
_symmetry.space_group_name_H-M   'P 1'
#
loop_
_entity.id
_entity.type
_entity.pdbx_description
1 polymer ?
#
loop_
_entity_poly.entity_id
_entity_poly.type
_entity_poly.pdbx_seq_one_letter_code
_entity_poly.pdbx_strand_id
1 'polypeptide(L)'
;MLSSILPFIVLILVVVFIHEYGHYYFAKKYGVGVTDFSIGFGKEIFGWNDQSGTRWKICWIPLGGYVKFFGDRNVFSQADQEKIINKYSSEDQKKLFVLKPLYQRAIIVAAGPFANFLLAIVIFLSIYMFIGKDFTPAMINEVQNESPAQVAGLKKNDIILEIDGNKVKSILEVSKLIMMSTS
;
A
#
# COMPACT_ATOMS: atom_id res chain seq x y z
N MET A 1 -0.62 -13.32 18.52
CA MET A 1 0.01 -11.98 18.66
C MET A 1 1.33 -11.91 17.90
N LEU A 2 2.37 -12.67 18.28
CA LEU A 2 3.67 -12.66 17.56
C LEU A 2 3.55 -13.09 16.08
N SER A 3 2.65 -14.03 15.79
CA SER A 3 2.32 -14.49 14.43
C SER A 3 1.74 -13.41 13.51
N SER A 4 1.15 -12.34 14.06
CA SER A 4 0.56 -11.23 13.29
C SER A 4 1.49 -10.04 13.17
N ILE A 5 2.39 -9.84 14.16
CA ILE A 5 3.33 -8.72 14.18
C ILE A 5 4.39 -8.85 13.09
N LEU A 6 4.95 -10.04 12.90
CA LEU A 6 6.00 -10.24 11.89
C LEU A 6 5.49 -9.98 10.45
N PRO A 7 4.36 -10.55 9.99
CA PRO A 7 3.79 -10.22 8.68
C PRO A 7 3.45 -8.73 8.54
N PHE A 8 2.97 -8.09 9.60
CA PHE A 8 2.66 -6.67 9.60
C PHE A 8 3.91 -5.80 9.37
N ILE A 9 5.03 -6.11 10.04
CA ILE A 9 6.30 -5.40 9.83
C ILE A 9 6.79 -5.60 8.38
N VAL A 10 6.74 -6.83 7.88
CA VAL A 10 7.14 -7.13 6.49
C VAL A 10 6.27 -6.35 5.50
N LEU A 11 4.96 -6.33 5.70
CA LEU A 11 4.02 -5.57 4.88
C LEU A 11 4.36 -4.08 4.87
N ILE A 12 4.58 -3.47 6.04
CA ILE A 12 4.94 -2.05 6.13
C ILE A 12 6.25 -1.78 5.39
N LEU A 13 7.28 -2.61 5.57
CA LEU A 13 8.57 -2.42 4.91
C LEU A 13 8.43 -2.44 3.39
N VAL A 14 7.64 -3.38 2.84
CA VAL A 14 7.37 -3.48 1.40
C VAL A 14 6.60 -2.26 0.90
N VAL A 15 5.52 -1.87 1.58
CA VAL A 15 4.67 -0.73 1.19
C VAL A 15 5.45 0.58 1.23
N VAL A 16 6.24 0.81 2.28
CA VAL A 16 7.11 1.98 2.37
C VAL A 16 8.16 1.96 1.27
N PHE A 17 8.85 0.83 1.07
CA PHE A 17 9.88 0.72 0.05
C PHE A 17 9.36 1.07 -1.34
N ILE A 18 8.22 0.49 -1.73
CA ILE A 18 7.61 0.75 -3.04
C ILE A 18 7.16 2.20 -3.18
N HIS A 19 6.62 2.80 -2.11
CA HIS A 19 6.27 4.21 -2.07
C HIS A 19 7.49 5.11 -2.33
N GLU A 20 8.53 4.96 -1.53
CA GLU A 20 9.75 5.76 -1.64
C GLU A 20 10.43 5.51 -2.99
N TYR A 21 10.41 4.27 -3.48
CA TYR A 21 10.95 3.93 -4.79
C TYR A 21 10.23 4.65 -5.93
N GLY A 22 8.91 4.85 -5.83
CA GLY A 22 8.14 5.66 -6.77
C GLY A 22 8.68 7.08 -6.90
N HIS A 23 8.88 7.76 -5.77
CA HIS A 23 9.49 9.11 -5.74
C HIS A 23 10.90 9.10 -6.31
N TYR A 24 11.73 8.16 -5.86
CA TYR A 24 13.13 8.02 -6.28
C TYR A 24 13.24 7.82 -7.80
N TYR A 25 12.47 6.89 -8.36
CA TYR A 25 12.52 6.54 -9.77
C TYR A 25 12.26 7.76 -10.67
N PHE A 26 11.18 8.51 -10.40
CA PHE A 26 10.86 9.69 -11.20
C PHE A 26 11.82 10.86 -10.94
N ALA A 27 12.34 11.00 -9.71
CA ALA A 27 13.36 12.00 -9.43
C ALA A 27 14.62 11.75 -10.26
N LYS A 28 15.14 10.51 -10.26
CA LYS A 28 16.29 10.12 -11.09
C LYS A 28 16.00 10.29 -12.57
N LYS A 29 14.80 9.91 -13.03
CA LYS A 29 14.37 10.05 -14.44
C LYS A 29 14.36 11.50 -14.92
N TYR A 30 13.95 12.44 -14.07
CA TYR A 30 13.98 13.88 -14.38
C TYR A 30 15.31 14.56 -14.03
N GLY A 31 16.34 13.79 -13.68
CA GLY A 31 17.68 14.31 -13.37
C GLY A 31 17.72 15.12 -12.08
N VAL A 32 16.81 14.87 -11.14
CA VAL A 32 16.88 15.41 -9.78
C VAL A 32 17.90 14.57 -9.01
N GLY A 33 18.83 15.24 -8.32
CA GLY A 33 19.78 14.57 -7.44
C GLY A 33 19.05 14.01 -6.22
N VAL A 34 19.41 12.81 -5.78
CA VAL A 34 18.90 12.21 -4.55
C VAL A 34 20.08 11.92 -3.64
N THR A 35 20.05 12.46 -2.42
CA THR A 35 21.15 12.27 -1.44
C THR A 35 20.89 11.06 -0.56
N ASP A 36 19.64 10.84 -0.16
CA ASP A 36 19.27 9.78 0.76
C ASP A 36 18.02 9.06 0.29
N PHE A 37 18.07 7.72 0.34
CA PHE A 37 16.91 6.85 0.25
C PHE A 37 16.82 6.07 1.56
N SER A 38 15.84 6.40 2.39
CA SER A 38 15.68 5.84 3.74
C SER A 38 14.46 4.94 3.83
N ILE A 39 14.69 3.70 4.25
CA ILE A 39 13.63 2.79 4.68
C ILE A 39 13.63 2.83 6.21
N GLY A 40 12.59 3.40 6.79
CA GLY A 40 12.50 3.67 8.23
C GLY A 40 13.01 5.04 8.65
N PHE A 41 12.82 5.33 9.93
CA PHE A 41 13.24 6.54 10.62
C PHE A 41 14.23 6.24 11.76
N GLY A 42 14.89 7.29 12.24
CA GLY A 42 15.81 7.23 13.38
C GLY A 42 17.24 6.86 13.01
N LYS A 43 17.92 6.15 13.91
CA LYS A 43 19.32 5.76 13.74
C LYS A 43 19.45 4.76 12.57
N GLU A 44 20.40 5.02 11.68
CA GLU A 44 20.78 4.10 10.62
C GLU A 44 21.36 2.81 11.23
N ILE A 45 20.80 1.67 10.86
CA ILE A 45 21.33 0.34 11.20
C ILE A 45 22.38 -0.05 10.18
N PHE A 46 22.05 0.12 8.90
CA PHE A 46 22.86 -0.29 7.78
C PHE A 46 22.58 0.59 6.56
N GLY A 47 23.59 0.82 5.73
CA GLY A 47 23.43 1.55 4.50
C GLY A 47 24.66 1.52 3.60
N TRP A 48 24.46 1.87 2.33
CA TRP A 48 25.49 1.91 1.30
C TRP A 48 25.25 3.08 0.33
N ASN A 49 26.29 3.49 -0.40
CA ASN A 49 26.17 4.50 -1.44
C ASN A 49 26.06 3.81 -2.81
N ASP A 50 25.12 4.24 -3.65
CA ASP A 50 25.05 3.78 -5.04
C ASP A 50 26.03 4.56 -5.94
N GLN A 51 26.18 4.10 -7.19
CA GLN A 51 27.04 4.74 -8.20
C GLN A 51 26.63 6.19 -8.51
N SER A 52 25.40 6.56 -8.16
CA SER A 52 24.83 7.87 -8.40
C SER A 52 24.98 8.82 -7.20
N GLY A 53 25.64 8.35 -6.13
CA GLY A 53 25.89 9.10 -4.90
C GLY A 53 24.73 9.11 -3.91
N THR A 54 23.67 8.32 -4.13
CA THR A 54 22.55 8.21 -3.19
C THR A 54 22.92 7.24 -2.06
N ARG A 55 22.75 7.68 -0.81
CA ARG A 55 22.88 6.84 0.39
C ARG A 55 21.58 6.06 0.62
N TRP A 56 21.62 4.77 0.33
CA TRP A 56 20.57 3.82 0.66
C TRP A 56 20.76 3.38 2.10
N LYS A 57 19.74 3.56 2.94
CA LYS A 57 19.83 3.25 4.38
C LYS A 57 18.56 2.61 4.92
N ILE A 58 18.77 1.74 5.90
CA ILE A 58 17.73 1.06 6.67
C ILE A 58 17.88 1.54 8.12
N CYS A 59 16.80 2.05 8.69
CA CYS A 59 16.79 2.65 10.02
C CYS A 59 15.96 1.82 11.02
N TRP A 60 16.18 2.07 12.32
CA TRP A 60 15.58 1.30 13.41
C TRP A 60 14.05 1.28 13.44
N ILE A 61 13.38 2.35 13.04
CA ILE A 61 11.92 2.47 13.14
C ILE A 61 11.32 2.21 11.76
N PRO A 62 10.63 1.08 11.51
CA PRO A 62 10.14 0.72 10.17
C PRO A 62 8.85 1.47 9.77
N LEU A 63 8.35 2.41 10.58
CA LEU A 63 7.05 3.08 10.42
C LEU A 63 7.04 4.22 9.37
N GLY A 64 7.70 4.02 8.23
CA GLY A 64 7.76 4.99 7.13
C GLY A 64 9.14 5.06 6.50
N GLY A 65 9.38 6.06 5.65
CA GLY A 65 10.62 6.25 4.93
C GLY A 65 10.70 7.67 4.39
N TYR A 66 11.78 7.98 3.67
CA TYR A 66 11.87 9.23 2.92
C TYR A 66 12.91 9.16 1.81
N VAL A 67 12.65 9.89 0.73
CA VAL A 67 13.63 10.27 -0.30
C VAL A 67 14.04 11.72 -0.11
N LYS A 68 15.32 11.97 0.13
CA LYS A 68 15.87 13.32 0.27
C LYS A 68 16.45 13.81 -1.05
N PHE A 69 15.92 14.91 -1.58
CA PHE A 69 16.41 15.50 -2.82
C PHE A 69 17.64 16.38 -2.58
N PHE A 70 18.46 16.51 -3.61
CA PHE A 70 19.65 17.36 -3.58
C PHE A 70 19.25 18.83 -3.42
N GLY A 71 19.86 19.49 -2.43
CA GLY A 71 19.52 20.87 -2.06
C GLY A 71 18.21 21.02 -1.29
N ASP A 72 17.57 19.92 -0.89
CA ASP A 72 16.34 19.93 -0.10
C ASP A 72 16.67 20.26 1.37
N ARG A 73 16.74 21.56 1.64
CA ARG A 73 16.77 22.14 2.99
C ARG A 73 15.47 22.93 3.16
N ASN A 74 14.38 22.27 3.54
CA ASN A 74 13.21 22.89 4.15
C ASN A 74 12.93 24.32 3.63
N VAL A 75 12.71 24.42 2.31
CA VAL A 75 12.62 25.71 1.63
C VAL A 75 11.22 26.27 1.85
N PHE A 76 11.05 27.02 2.93
CA PHE A 76 9.75 27.57 3.32
C PHE A 76 9.48 28.97 2.74
N SER A 77 10.52 29.66 2.23
CA SER A 77 10.38 31.01 1.67
C SER A 77 11.12 31.18 0.33
N GLN A 78 10.69 32.15 -0.48
CA GLN A 78 11.36 32.51 -1.74
C GLN A 78 12.82 32.96 -1.51
N ALA A 79 13.07 33.65 -0.39
CA ALA A 79 14.41 34.07 0.01
C ALA A 79 15.35 32.88 0.32
N ASP A 80 14.82 31.78 0.86
CA ASP A 80 15.60 30.56 1.08
C ASP A 80 15.93 29.84 -0.23
N GLN A 81 15.03 29.97 -1.21
CA GLN A 81 15.19 29.39 -2.55
C GLN A 81 16.34 30.06 -3.31
N GLU A 82 16.41 31.40 -3.30
CA GLU A 82 17.53 32.16 -3.91
C GLU A 82 18.88 31.85 -3.26
N LYS A 83 18.92 31.75 -1.92
CA LYS A 83 20.14 31.38 -1.17
C LYS A 83 20.66 29.99 -1.55
N ILE A 84 19.75 29.04 -1.79
CA ILE A 84 20.11 27.69 -2.22
C ILE A 84 20.64 27.71 -3.64
N ILE A 85 19.98 28.41 -4.56
CA ILE A 85 20.41 28.49 -5.97
C ILE A 85 21.81 29.09 -6.07
N ASN A 86 22.08 30.19 -5.36
CA ASN A 86 23.37 30.88 -5.38
C ASN A 86 24.51 30.10 -4.71
N LYS A 87 24.19 29.05 -3.94
CA LYS A 87 25.18 28.19 -3.28
C LYS A 87 25.77 27.13 -4.22
N TYR A 88 25.05 26.76 -5.28
CA TYR A 88 25.43 25.67 -6.18
C TYR A 88 25.91 26.19 -7.53
N SER A 89 26.85 25.46 -8.15
CA SER A 89 27.32 25.73 -9.51
C SER A 89 26.17 25.62 -10.51
N SER A 90 26.30 26.23 -11.69
CA SER A 90 25.28 26.16 -12.74
C SER A 90 24.95 24.73 -13.19
N GLU A 91 25.89 23.79 -13.04
CA GLU A 91 25.67 22.38 -13.31
C GLU A 91 24.86 21.68 -12.22
N ASP A 92 25.15 21.97 -10.95
CA ASP A 92 24.42 21.37 -9.82
C ASP A 92 23.03 21.97 -9.62
N GLN A 93 22.81 23.21 -10.05
CA GLN A 93 21.48 23.81 -10.10
C GLN A 93 20.50 22.95 -10.93
N LYS A 94 20.96 22.31 -12.02
CA LYS A 94 20.12 21.43 -12.83
C LYS A 94 19.61 20.20 -12.06
N LYS A 95 20.27 19.83 -10.95
CA LYS A 95 19.89 18.69 -10.09
C LYS A 95 18.91 19.10 -8.99
N LEU A 96 18.69 20.39 -8.76
CA LEU A 96 17.78 20.88 -7.72
C LEU A 96 16.32 20.59 -8.08
N PHE A 97 15.62 19.93 -7.16
CA PHE A 97 14.19 19.64 -7.30
C PHE A 97 13.36 20.91 -7.53
N VAL A 98 13.66 21.98 -6.78
CA VAL A 98 12.91 23.24 -6.83
C VAL A 98 12.97 23.96 -8.17
N LEU A 99 14.02 23.74 -8.96
CA LEU A 99 14.20 24.34 -10.29
C LEU A 99 13.53 23.55 -11.41
N LYS A 100 12.98 22.36 -11.13
CA LYS A 100 12.27 21.57 -12.14
C LYS A 100 10.91 22.18 -12.46
N PRO A 101 10.42 22.02 -13.71
CA PRO A 101 9.06 22.38 -14.08
C PRO A 101 8.02 21.82 -13.11
N LEU A 102 6.93 22.57 -12.90
CA LEU A 102 5.86 22.19 -11.95
C LEU A 102 5.30 20.80 -12.21
N TYR A 103 5.08 20.43 -13.47
CA TYR A 103 4.55 19.09 -13.80
C TYR A 103 5.52 17.96 -13.40
N GLN A 104 6.84 18.16 -13.53
CA GLN A 104 7.83 17.16 -13.11
C GLN A 104 7.83 17.00 -11.60
N ARG A 105 7.79 18.12 -10.86
CA ARG A 105 7.67 18.10 -9.39
C ARG A 105 6.40 17.41 -8.94
N ALA A 106 5.26 17.74 -9.57
CA ALA A 106 3.98 17.12 -9.27
C ALA A 106 4.02 15.60 -9.52
N ILE A 107 4.60 15.15 -10.65
CA ILE A 107 4.75 13.72 -10.94
C ILE A 107 5.65 13.03 -9.91
N ILE A 108 6.79 13.63 -9.55
CA ILE A 108 7.69 13.05 -8.54
C ILE A 108 6.96 12.87 -7.20
N VAL A 109 6.22 13.87 -6.74
CA VAL A 109 5.46 13.80 -5.48
C VAL A 109 4.25 12.87 -5.57
N ALA A 110 3.60 12.74 -6.72
CA ALA A 110 2.48 11.82 -6.89
C ALA A 110 2.93 10.36 -7.10
N ALA A 111 4.18 10.14 -7.53
CA ALA A 111 4.66 8.82 -7.92
C ALA A 111 4.67 7.80 -6.76
N GLY A 112 4.98 8.21 -5.54
CA GLY A 112 4.96 7.32 -4.38
C GLY A 112 3.56 6.79 -4.05
N PRO A 113 2.55 7.65 -3.84
CA PRO A 113 1.17 7.22 -3.67
C PRO A 113 0.67 6.35 -4.83
N PHE A 114 1.00 6.72 -6.07
CA PHE A 114 0.59 5.95 -7.25
C PHE A 114 1.24 4.56 -7.29
N ALA A 115 2.51 4.44 -6.90
CA ALA A 115 3.20 3.14 -6.82
C ALA A 115 2.52 2.21 -5.81
N ASN A 116 2.09 2.73 -4.66
CA ASN A 116 1.33 1.94 -3.68
C ASN A 116 -0.07 1.55 -4.17
N PHE A 117 -0.74 2.45 -4.88
CA PHE A 117 -2.03 2.13 -5.50
C PHE A 117 -1.88 0.96 -6.51
N LEU A 118 -0.83 1.00 -7.35
CA LEU A 118 -0.53 -0.08 -8.27
C LEU A 118 -0.14 -1.36 -7.54
N LEU A 119 0.66 -1.27 -6.47
CA LEU A 119 1.00 -2.41 -5.62
C LEU A 119 -0.25 -3.07 -5.03
N ALA A 120 -1.21 -2.28 -4.54
CA ALA A 120 -2.46 -2.80 -4.01
C ALA A 120 -3.25 -3.56 -5.07
N ILE A 121 -3.37 -3.01 -6.29
CA ILE A 121 -4.00 -3.69 -7.43
C ILE A 121 -3.32 -5.04 -7.68
N VAL A 122 -1.99 -5.06 -7.76
CA VAL A 122 -1.23 -6.30 -8.01
C VAL A 122 -1.43 -7.32 -6.89
N ILE A 123 -1.41 -6.90 -5.63
CA ILE A 123 -1.65 -7.77 -4.47
C ILE A 123 -3.05 -8.37 -4.54
N PHE A 124 -4.10 -7.56 -4.72
CA PHE A 124 -5.48 -8.05 -4.75
C PHE A 124 -5.75 -8.94 -5.96
N LEU A 125 -5.20 -8.60 -7.14
CA LEU A 125 -5.29 -9.46 -8.33
C LEU A 125 -4.59 -10.81 -8.09
N SER A 126 -3.42 -10.79 -7.45
CA SER A 126 -2.67 -12.02 -7.13
C SER A 126 -3.46 -12.89 -6.15
N ILE A 127 -4.00 -12.31 -5.07
CA ILE A 127 -4.87 -13.02 -4.14
C ILE A 127 -6.05 -13.64 -4.87
N TYR A 128 -6.74 -12.87 -5.70
CA TYR A 128 -7.89 -13.34 -6.46
C TYR A 128 -7.54 -14.49 -7.42
N MET A 129 -6.37 -14.43 -8.06
CA MET A 129 -5.91 -15.42 -9.04
C MET A 129 -5.41 -16.71 -8.39
N PHE A 130 -4.67 -16.62 -7.27
CA PHE A 130 -4.00 -17.78 -6.66
C PHE A 130 -4.77 -18.40 -5.49
N ILE A 131 -5.44 -17.58 -4.67
CA ILE A 131 -6.19 -18.05 -3.50
C ILE A 131 -7.66 -18.27 -3.89
N GLY A 132 -8.15 -17.55 -4.90
CA GLY A 132 -9.54 -17.63 -5.36
C GLY A 132 -10.49 -16.79 -4.49
N LYS A 133 -11.79 -16.98 -4.68
CA LYS A 133 -12.80 -16.43 -3.75
C LYS A 133 -12.98 -17.39 -2.59
N ASP A 134 -13.07 -16.87 -1.37
CA ASP A 134 -13.53 -17.63 -0.21
C ASP A 134 -14.92 -18.20 -0.51
N PHE A 135 -14.95 -19.49 -0.88
CA PHE A 135 -16.19 -20.23 -1.05
C PHE A 135 -16.59 -20.75 0.32
N THR A 136 -17.29 -19.92 1.09
CA THR A 136 -17.96 -20.39 2.30
C THR A 136 -19.25 -21.08 1.87
N PRO A 137 -19.34 -22.43 1.92
CA PRO A 137 -20.57 -23.12 1.58
C PRO A 137 -21.70 -22.58 2.47
N ALA A 138 -22.93 -22.62 1.97
CA ALA A 138 -24.12 -22.24 2.72
C ALA A 138 -24.44 -23.28 3.80
N MET A 139 -23.51 -23.46 4.73
CA MET A 139 -23.55 -24.45 5.80
C MET A 139 -24.14 -23.85 7.07
N ILE A 140 -25.04 -24.58 7.70
CA ILE A 140 -25.67 -24.18 8.96
C ILE A 140 -24.71 -24.44 10.11
N ASN A 141 -24.17 -23.38 10.71
CA ASN A 141 -23.24 -23.51 11.85
C ASN A 141 -23.95 -23.92 13.15
N GLU A 142 -25.15 -23.41 13.36
CA GLU A 142 -25.93 -23.62 14.58
C GLU A 142 -27.43 -23.45 14.27
N VAL A 143 -28.25 -24.22 14.98
CA VAL A 143 -29.72 -24.09 14.97
C VAL A 143 -30.15 -23.75 16.38
N GLN A 144 -30.85 -22.62 16.53
CA GLN A 144 -31.35 -22.19 17.84
C GLN A 144 -32.41 -23.16 18.37
N ASN A 145 -32.38 -23.44 19.67
CA ASN A 145 -33.41 -24.23 20.33
C ASN A 145 -34.78 -23.52 20.26
N GLU A 146 -35.84 -24.31 20.11
CA GLU A 146 -37.23 -23.86 19.98
C GLU A 146 -37.51 -22.94 18.77
N SER A 147 -36.62 -22.96 17.77
CA SER A 147 -36.77 -22.14 16.57
C SER A 147 -37.61 -22.82 15.48
N PRO A 148 -38.24 -22.06 14.56
CA PRO A 148 -38.89 -22.62 13.38
C PRO A 148 -37.94 -23.50 12.54
N ALA A 149 -36.65 -23.17 12.52
CA ALA A 149 -35.63 -23.96 11.83
C ALA A 149 -35.46 -25.35 12.47
N GLN A 150 -35.48 -25.45 13.79
CA GLN A 150 -35.42 -26.74 14.50
C GLN A 150 -36.69 -27.57 14.24
N VAL A 151 -37.87 -26.94 14.26
CA VAL A 151 -39.15 -27.61 13.99
C VAL A 151 -39.20 -28.13 12.54
N ALA A 152 -38.65 -27.37 11.60
CA ALA A 152 -38.50 -27.78 10.19
C ALA A 152 -37.44 -28.88 9.98
N GLY A 153 -36.70 -29.27 11.02
CA GLY A 153 -35.75 -30.37 10.99
C GLY A 153 -34.35 -30.02 10.50
N LEU A 154 -34.01 -28.73 10.37
CA LEU A 154 -32.67 -28.28 10.02
C LEU A 154 -31.66 -28.66 11.11
N LYS A 155 -30.46 -29.05 10.70
CA LYS A 155 -29.39 -29.51 11.58
C LYS A 155 -28.09 -28.75 11.34
N LYS A 156 -27.23 -28.77 12.36
CA LYS A 156 -25.86 -28.32 12.24
C LYS A 156 -25.14 -29.09 11.12
N ASN A 157 -24.37 -28.36 10.32
CA ASN A 157 -23.63 -28.80 9.14
C ASN A 157 -24.49 -29.14 7.91
N ASP A 158 -25.80 -28.92 7.93
CA ASP A 158 -26.61 -29.00 6.71
C ASP A 158 -26.14 -27.95 5.69
N ILE A 159 -26.14 -28.31 4.40
CA ILE A 159 -25.77 -27.42 3.31
C ILE A 159 -27.03 -27.03 2.54
N ILE A 160 -27.33 -25.73 2.50
CA ILE A 160 -28.45 -25.19 1.74
C ILE A 160 -28.06 -25.19 0.26
N LEU A 161 -28.77 -26.00 -0.54
CA LEU A 161 -28.54 -26.12 -1.98
C LEU A 161 -29.41 -25.15 -2.79
N GLU A 162 -30.61 -24.84 -2.31
CA GLU A 162 -31.62 -24.08 -3.04
C GLU A 162 -32.57 -23.36 -2.07
N ILE A 163 -32.99 -22.14 -2.42
CA ILE A 163 -34.05 -21.37 -1.74
C ILE A 163 -35.01 -20.86 -2.82
N ASP A 164 -36.29 -21.20 -2.70
CA ASP A 164 -37.36 -20.75 -3.61
C ASP A 164 -37.04 -20.91 -5.10
N GLY A 165 -36.52 -22.07 -5.51
CA GLY A 165 -36.14 -22.32 -6.91
C GLY A 165 -34.74 -21.84 -7.30
N ASN A 166 -34.07 -21.06 -6.44
CA ASN A 166 -32.79 -20.43 -6.73
C ASN A 166 -31.63 -21.20 -6.08
N LYS A 167 -30.72 -21.71 -6.91
CA LYS A 167 -29.51 -22.40 -6.44
C LYS A 167 -28.65 -21.48 -5.58
N VAL A 168 -28.26 -21.98 -4.41
CA VAL A 168 -27.40 -21.30 -3.45
C VAL A 168 -25.99 -21.85 -3.56
N LYS A 169 -25.02 -20.97 -3.78
CA LYS A 169 -23.60 -21.32 -3.85
C LYS A 169 -22.79 -20.82 -2.66
N SER A 170 -23.29 -19.85 -1.90
CA SER A 170 -22.58 -19.33 -0.72
C SER A 170 -23.53 -18.86 0.36
N ILE A 171 -23.05 -18.78 1.60
CA ILE A 171 -23.84 -18.25 2.73
C ILE A 171 -24.31 -16.80 2.49
N LEU A 172 -23.56 -16.01 1.72
CA LEU A 172 -23.95 -14.64 1.35
C LEU A 172 -25.19 -14.62 0.44
N GLU A 173 -25.35 -15.62 -0.43
CA GLU A 173 -26.53 -15.76 -1.28
C GLU A 173 -27.78 -16.14 -0.48
N VAL A 174 -27.63 -16.91 0.62
CA VAL A 174 -28.75 -17.23 1.52
C VAL A 174 -29.37 -15.96 2.09
N SER A 175 -28.54 -15.08 2.68
CA SER A 175 -29.02 -13.82 3.26
C SER A 175 -29.69 -12.93 2.20
N LYS A 176 -29.10 -12.85 1.01
CA LYS A 176 -29.65 -12.10 -0.12
C LYS A 176 -31.02 -12.64 -0.56
N LEU A 177 -31.14 -13.95 -0.78
CA LEU A 177 -32.36 -14.58 -1.28
C LEU A 177 -33.50 -14.49 -0.27
N ILE A 178 -33.22 -14.66 1.02
CA ILE A 178 -34.21 -14.47 2.08
C ILE A 178 -34.73 -13.02 2.08
N MET A 179 -33.83 -12.02 2.02
CA MET A 179 -34.24 -10.61 2.01
C MET A 179 -35.08 -10.23 0.78
N MET A 180 -34.78 -10.82 -0.39
CA MET A 180 -35.53 -10.56 -1.63
C MET A 180 -36.90 -11.26 -1.66
N SER A 181 -37.07 -12.36 -0.93
CA SER A 181 -38.30 -13.15 -0.92
C SER A 181 -39.35 -12.63 0.07
N THR A 182 -38.98 -11.69 0.95
CA THR A 182 -39.90 -11.02 1.90
C THR A 182 -40.56 -9.76 1.33
N SER A 183 -40.54 -9.57 0.00
CA SER A 183 -41.28 -8.52 -0.74
C SER A 183 -42.42 -9.15 -1.53
#